data_AF-A0A7Y1SWP8-F1
#
_entry.id   AF-A0A7Y1SWP8-F1
#
_cell.length_a   1.000
_cell.length_b   1.000
_cell.length_c   1.000
_cell.angle_alpha   90.00
_cell.angle_beta   90.00
_cell.angle_gamma   90.00
#
_symmetry.space_group_name_H-M   'P 1'
#
loop_
_entity.id
_entity.type
_entity.pdbx_description
1 polymer ?
#
loop_
_entity_poly.entity_id
_entity_poly.type
_entity_poly.pdbx_seq_one_letter_code
_entity_poly.pdbx_strand_id
1 'polypeptide(L)'
;MKQHGENLAPAGSRAVVTVSKSFGGRSIDLARIVAWTVESVLASDARLVHVKVKRAGKAVAFGVEHRGRMVTFKQKRRAVSYARANRVDEMSKLSGPPEPGIKGWAYDGIPFSALPGCDYLISLTIGSDRPVYPATLRYRKTVPIEVAGPIEELVAITAHEAFHCFQYMNSLSRSEVDCDRMAVETLSRFRANQVISVP
;
A
#
# COMPACT_ATOMS: atom_id res chain seq x y z
N MET A 1 20.08 4.23 -11.68
CA MET A 1 20.41 3.92 -10.27
C MET A 1 19.27 3.13 -9.65
N LYS A 2 19.44 1.83 -9.39
CA LYS A 2 18.47 1.03 -8.63
C LYS A 2 18.53 1.49 -7.16
N GLN A 3 17.46 2.09 -6.67
CA GLN A 3 17.36 2.48 -5.26
C GLN A 3 17.20 1.21 -4.41
N HIS A 4 18.31 0.71 -3.87
CA HIS A 4 18.29 -0.31 -2.83
C HIS A 4 17.83 0.35 -1.53
N GLY A 5 16.61 0.02 -1.08
CA GLY A 5 16.22 0.32 0.29
C GLY A 5 16.91 -0.68 1.22
N GLU A 6 17.15 -0.27 2.45
CA GLU A 6 17.78 -1.11 3.47
C GLU A 6 16.78 -2.17 3.95
N ASN A 7 17.28 -3.37 4.24
CA ASN A 7 16.50 -4.37 4.97
C ASN A 7 16.44 -3.92 6.43
N LEU A 8 15.24 -3.60 6.89
CA LEU A 8 15.00 -3.04 8.23
C LEU A 8 14.24 -4.01 9.14
N ALA A 9 14.06 -5.26 8.71
CA ALA A 9 13.38 -6.25 9.52
C ALA A 9 14.25 -6.70 10.71
N PRO A 10 13.66 -7.05 11.87
CA PRO A 10 14.38 -7.64 13.00
C PRO A 10 15.15 -8.90 12.59
N ALA A 11 16.26 -9.20 13.28
CA ALA A 11 16.99 -10.44 13.07
C ALA A 11 16.09 -11.67 13.32
N GLY A 12 16.06 -12.61 12.38
CA GLY A 12 15.18 -13.79 12.41
C GLY A 12 13.78 -13.57 11.84
N SER A 13 13.45 -12.34 11.42
CA SER A 13 12.19 -12.04 10.74
C SER A 13 12.11 -12.73 9.38
N ARG A 14 10.93 -13.28 9.07
CA ARG A 14 10.63 -13.91 7.77
C ARG A 14 10.01 -12.93 6.78
N ALA A 15 9.69 -11.72 7.24
CA ALA A 15 9.31 -10.61 6.39
C ALA A 15 10.55 -9.74 6.15
N VAL A 16 11.05 -9.69 4.92
CA VAL A 16 12.07 -8.73 4.54
C VAL A 16 11.38 -7.43 4.16
N VAL A 17 11.48 -6.41 5.00
CA VAL A 17 10.83 -5.12 4.74
C VAL A 17 11.84 -4.12 4.19
N THR A 18 11.55 -3.59 3.01
CA THR A 18 12.29 -2.52 2.36
C THR A 18 11.45 -1.25 2.35
N VAL A 19 11.93 -0.21 3.02
CA VAL A 19 11.27 1.11 3.05
C VAL A 19 12.02 2.10 2.16
N SER A 20 11.29 2.88 1.37
CA SER A 20 11.86 3.93 0.52
C SER A 20 12.61 4.98 1.36
N LYS A 21 13.80 5.39 0.90
CA LYS A 21 14.62 6.44 1.56
C LYS A 21 13.87 7.77 1.78
N SER A 22 12.81 8.02 1.01
CA SER A 22 11.94 9.20 1.13
C SER A 22 11.20 9.35 2.47
N PHE A 23 11.23 8.34 3.34
CA PHE A 23 10.60 8.40 4.67
C PHE A 23 11.54 8.91 5.77
N GLY A 24 12.85 9.07 5.49
CA GLY A 24 13.82 9.59 6.46
C GLY A 24 13.84 8.78 7.76
N GLY A 25 13.89 9.47 8.91
CA GLY A 25 14.01 8.84 10.24
C GLY A 25 12.84 7.92 10.66
N ARG A 26 11.68 8.01 10.00
CA ARG A 26 10.51 7.14 10.30
C ARG A 26 10.59 5.76 9.64
N SER A 27 11.63 5.49 8.84
CA SER A 27 11.71 4.26 8.05
C SER A 27 11.80 3.00 8.91
N ILE A 28 12.46 3.09 10.08
CA ILE A 28 12.63 1.96 11.00
C ILE A 28 11.30 1.58 11.66
N ASP A 29 10.55 2.55 12.17
CA ASP A 29 9.26 2.29 12.82
C ASP A 29 8.24 1.72 11.84
N LEU A 30 8.19 2.26 10.63
CA LEU A 30 7.36 1.71 9.55
C LEU A 30 7.76 0.26 9.23
N ALA A 31 9.05 -0.03 9.13
CA ALA A 31 9.52 -1.38 8.85
C ALA A 31 9.14 -2.37 9.97
N ARG A 32 9.27 -1.95 11.24
CA ARG A 32 8.89 -2.77 12.41
C ARG A 32 7.40 -3.07 12.44
N ILE A 33 6.55 -2.06 12.25
CA ILE A 33 5.09 -2.23 12.24
C ILE A 33 4.67 -3.16 11.10
N VAL A 34 5.24 -2.97 9.91
CA VAL A 34 4.95 -3.80 8.74
C VAL A 34 5.41 -5.24 8.97
N ALA A 35 6.64 -5.45 9.46
CA ALA A 35 7.17 -6.79 9.73
C ALA A 35 6.29 -7.52 10.77
N TRP A 36 6.00 -6.86 11.90
CA TRP A 36 5.10 -7.40 12.92
C TRP A 36 3.73 -7.78 12.36
N THR A 37 3.17 -6.93 11.48
CA THR A 37 1.85 -7.18 10.89
C THR A 37 1.88 -8.42 9.98
N VAL A 38 2.89 -8.52 9.12
CA VAL A 38 3.05 -9.68 8.23
C VAL A 38 3.25 -10.96 9.02
N GLU A 39 4.10 -10.95 10.04
CA GLU A 39 4.34 -12.11 10.91
C GLU A 39 3.09 -12.53 11.70
N SER A 40 2.28 -11.56 12.14
CA SER A 40 1.02 -11.82 12.84
C SER A 40 -0.02 -12.53 11.97
N VAL A 41 0.04 -12.35 10.65
CA VAL A 41 -0.88 -12.96 9.68
C VAL A 41 -0.35 -14.29 9.16
N LEU A 42 0.93 -14.35 8.76
CA LEU A 42 1.50 -15.54 8.12
C LEU A 42 1.91 -16.63 9.11
N ALA A 43 2.00 -16.32 10.40
CA ALA A 43 2.43 -17.24 11.46
C ALA A 43 3.77 -17.95 11.12
N SER A 44 4.01 -19.12 11.72
CA SER A 44 5.24 -19.90 11.60
C SER A 44 5.48 -20.53 10.21
N ASP A 45 4.86 -20.06 9.15
CA ASP A 45 5.14 -20.54 7.80
C ASP A 45 6.54 -20.08 7.33
N ALA A 46 7.26 -20.95 6.62
CA ALA A 46 8.72 -20.86 6.44
C ALA A 46 9.17 -19.97 5.27
N ARG A 47 8.22 -19.34 4.56
CA ARG A 47 8.50 -18.62 3.30
C ARG A 47 8.82 -17.16 3.54
N LEU A 48 9.76 -16.64 2.74
CA LEU A 48 10.25 -15.27 2.87
C LEU A 48 9.37 -14.32 2.06
N VAL A 49 8.81 -13.30 2.70
CA VAL A 49 7.98 -12.28 2.04
C VAL A 49 8.72 -10.96 1.95
N HIS A 50 8.89 -10.44 0.74
CA HIS A 50 9.39 -9.09 0.54
C HIS A 50 8.24 -8.09 0.71
N VAL A 51 8.38 -7.11 1.60
CA VAL A 51 7.44 -5.98 1.67
C VAL A 51 8.14 -4.71 1.23
N LYS A 52 7.65 -4.10 0.16
CA LYS A 52 8.15 -2.83 -0.36
C LYS A 52 7.24 -1.68 0.02
N VAL A 53 7.72 -0.79 0.88
CA VAL A 53 6.99 0.41 1.30
C VAL A 53 7.53 1.62 0.54
N LYS A 54 6.69 2.30 -0.24
CA LYS A 54 7.05 3.52 -0.97
C LYS A 54 6.12 4.67 -0.65
N ARG A 55 6.64 5.88 -0.73
CA ARG A 55 5.82 7.09 -0.66
C ARG A 55 5.14 7.32 -2.00
N ALA A 56 3.87 7.68 -2.00
CA ALA A 56 3.16 8.08 -3.19
C ALA A 56 3.85 9.32 -3.79
N GLY A 57 4.06 9.28 -5.11
CA GLY A 57 4.46 10.48 -5.85
C GLY A 57 3.31 11.50 -5.92
N LYS A 58 3.62 12.70 -6.41
CA LYS A 58 2.59 13.69 -6.76
C LYS A 58 1.53 13.03 -7.66
N ALA A 59 0.25 13.26 -7.37
CA ALA A 59 -0.79 12.84 -8.29
C ALA A 59 -0.58 13.56 -9.62
N VAL A 60 -0.52 12.80 -10.71
CA VAL A 60 -0.40 13.37 -12.06
C VAL A 60 -1.74 13.28 -12.74
N ALA A 61 -2.32 14.43 -13.04
CA ALA A 61 -3.43 14.58 -13.96
C ALA A 61 -2.95 15.28 -15.23
N PHE A 62 -3.79 15.23 -16.26
CA PHE A 62 -3.56 15.87 -17.54
C PHE A 62 -4.77 16.76 -17.81
N GLY A 63 -4.55 18.06 -17.91
CA GLY A 63 -5.56 19.05 -18.24
C GLY A 63 -5.56 19.33 -19.73
N VAL A 64 -6.75 19.40 -20.32
CA VAL A 64 -6.97 19.90 -21.69
C VAL A 64 -7.91 21.08 -21.57
N GLU A 65 -7.47 22.26 -22.00
CA GLU A 65 -8.33 23.45 -22.01
C GLU A 65 -9.20 23.43 -23.27
N HIS A 66 -10.51 23.33 -23.10
CA HIS A 66 -11.45 23.26 -24.20
C HIS A 66 -12.62 24.22 -23.93
N ARG A 67 -12.79 25.21 -24.81
CA ARG A 67 -13.84 26.25 -24.71
C ARG A 67 -13.81 27.00 -23.36
N GLY A 68 -12.61 27.41 -22.93
CA GLY A 68 -12.41 28.15 -21.68
C GLY A 68 -12.66 27.32 -20.40
N ARG A 69 -12.72 25.99 -20.51
CA ARG A 69 -12.86 25.08 -19.37
C ARG A 69 -11.73 24.07 -19.35
N MET A 70 -11.18 23.84 -18.16
CA MET A 70 -10.17 22.82 -17.93
C MET A 70 -10.82 21.45 -17.74
N VAL A 71 -10.59 20.53 -18.68
CA VAL A 71 -11.02 19.12 -18.57
C VAL A 71 -9.85 18.28 -18.10
N THR A 72 -10.00 17.59 -16.96
CA THR A 72 -8.91 16.85 -16.33
C THR A 72 -9.03 15.33 -16.50
N PHE A 73 -7.89 14.67 -16.71
CA PHE A 73 -7.81 13.22 -16.92
C PHE A 73 -6.73 12.60 -16.03
N LYS A 74 -7.02 11.44 -15.43
CA LYS A 74 -6.03 10.65 -14.67
C LYS A 74 -5.00 9.93 -15.56
N GLN A 75 -5.26 9.81 -16.86
CA GLN A 75 -4.40 9.07 -17.80
C GLN A 75 -4.05 9.93 -19.01
N LYS A 76 -2.75 10.06 -19.33
CA LYS A 76 -2.26 10.84 -20.49
C LYS A 76 -2.95 10.43 -21.79
N ARG A 77 -3.08 9.13 -22.04
CA ARG A 77 -3.72 8.60 -23.26
C ARG A 77 -5.15 9.11 -23.44
N ARG A 78 -5.92 9.27 -22.36
CA ARG A 78 -7.30 9.76 -22.43
C ARG A 78 -7.34 11.26 -22.71
N ALA A 79 -6.44 12.03 -22.09
CA ALA A 79 -6.27 13.44 -22.40
C ALA A 79 -5.88 13.65 -23.88
N VAL A 80 -4.91 12.88 -24.39
CA VAL A 80 -4.50 12.93 -25.80
C VAL A 80 -5.66 12.58 -26.73
N SER A 81 -6.42 11.52 -26.42
CA SER A 81 -7.58 11.13 -27.22
C SER A 81 -8.65 12.23 -27.23
N TYR A 82 -8.91 12.86 -26.09
CA TYR A 82 -9.88 13.95 -25.97
C TYR A 82 -9.42 15.20 -26.72
N ALA A 83 -8.16 15.61 -26.55
CA ALA A 83 -7.56 16.74 -27.23
C ALA A 83 -7.65 16.58 -28.77
N ARG A 84 -7.30 15.41 -29.29
CA ARG A 84 -7.43 15.08 -30.72
C ARG A 84 -8.87 15.17 -31.21
N ALA A 85 -9.81 14.56 -30.48
CA ALA A 85 -11.23 14.55 -30.85
C ALA A 85 -11.85 15.96 -30.89
N ASN A 86 -11.32 16.89 -30.08
CA ASN A 86 -11.82 18.26 -29.97
C ASN A 86 -10.90 19.31 -30.61
N ARG A 87 -9.86 18.89 -31.36
CA ARG A 87 -8.88 19.77 -32.01
C ARG A 87 -8.27 20.81 -31.06
N VAL A 88 -7.86 20.36 -29.88
CA VAL A 88 -7.14 21.17 -28.88
C VAL A 88 -5.66 20.81 -28.94
N ASP A 89 -4.81 21.82 -29.13
CA ASP A 89 -3.36 21.63 -29.25
C ASP A 89 -2.63 21.70 -27.90
N GLU A 90 -3.21 22.38 -26.91
CA GLU A 90 -2.60 22.55 -25.59
C GLU A 90 -3.08 21.50 -24.57
N MET A 91 -2.10 20.81 -23.97
CA MET A 91 -2.33 19.89 -22.86
C MET A 91 -1.30 20.17 -21.75
N SER A 92 -1.79 20.35 -20.54
CA SER A 92 -0.97 20.63 -19.36
C SER A 92 -0.86 19.41 -18.47
N LYS A 93 0.35 19.12 -17.99
CA LYS A 93 0.54 18.15 -16.90
C LYS A 93 0.22 18.84 -15.58
N LEU A 94 -0.85 18.41 -14.92
CA LEU A 94 -1.27 18.92 -13.63
C LEU A 94 -0.67 18.03 -12.55
N SER A 95 0.10 18.61 -11.63
CA SER A 95 0.60 17.90 -10.46
C SER A 95 -0.16 18.34 -9.22
N GLY A 96 -0.88 17.40 -8.60
CA GLY A 96 -1.54 17.59 -7.31
C GLY A 96 -0.78 16.97 -6.15
N PRO A 97 -1.29 17.13 -4.91
CA PRO A 97 -0.79 16.35 -3.78
C PRO A 97 -0.90 14.84 -4.09
N PRO A 98 -0.09 13.99 -3.46
CA PRO A 98 -0.27 12.54 -3.54
C PRO A 98 -1.70 12.17 -3.17
N GLU A 99 -2.24 11.09 -3.76
CA GLU A 99 -3.57 10.61 -3.33
C GLU A 99 -3.52 10.24 -1.83
N PRO A 100 -4.56 10.57 -1.04
CA PRO A 100 -4.58 10.29 0.38
C PRO A 100 -4.76 8.80 0.69
N GLY A 101 -4.29 8.39 1.87
CA GLY A 101 -4.42 7.04 2.41
C GLY A 101 -3.33 6.07 1.96
N ILE A 102 -3.47 4.81 2.37
CA ILE A 102 -2.51 3.75 2.08
C ILE A 102 -3.12 2.76 1.09
N LYS A 103 -2.30 2.27 0.17
CA LYS A 103 -2.69 1.24 -0.80
C LYS A 103 -1.74 0.06 -0.74
N GLY A 104 -2.29 -1.14 -0.85
CA GLY A 104 -1.57 -2.40 -0.86
C GLY A 104 -1.80 -3.17 -2.15
N TRP A 105 -0.85 -4.07 -2.46
CA TRP A 105 -0.99 -5.13 -3.45
C TRP A 105 -0.10 -6.31 -3.05
N ALA A 106 -0.67 -7.49 -2.94
CA ALA A 106 0.02 -8.76 -2.89
C ALA A 106 0.15 -9.37 -4.29
N TYR A 107 1.33 -9.91 -4.58
CA TYR A 107 1.63 -10.55 -5.87
C TYR A 107 1.75 -12.06 -5.66
N ASP A 108 1.10 -12.80 -6.54
CA ASP A 108 1.24 -14.25 -6.66
C ASP A 108 2.46 -14.58 -7.53
N GLY A 109 3.46 -15.24 -6.95
CA GLY A 109 4.77 -15.50 -7.55
C GLY A 109 5.81 -14.39 -7.30
N ILE A 110 7.00 -14.57 -7.90
CA ILE A 110 8.16 -13.68 -7.71
C ILE A 110 8.17 -12.59 -8.80
N PRO A 111 7.64 -11.38 -8.56
CA PRO A 111 7.79 -10.30 -9.52
C PRO A 111 9.27 -9.91 -9.64
N PHE A 112 9.69 -9.43 -10.82
CA PHE A 112 11.07 -8.97 -11.06
C PHE A 112 11.57 -7.90 -10.07
N SER A 113 10.65 -7.22 -9.37
CA SER A 113 10.96 -6.22 -8.35
C SER A 113 11.13 -6.77 -6.92
N ALA A 114 10.90 -8.07 -6.71
CA ALA A 114 11.14 -8.74 -5.42
C ALA A 114 12.65 -8.90 -5.18
N LEU A 115 13.05 -8.96 -3.91
CA LEU A 115 14.42 -9.33 -3.56
C LEU A 115 14.70 -10.80 -3.92
N PRO A 116 15.93 -11.14 -4.35
CA PRO A 116 16.31 -12.54 -4.56
C PRO A 116 16.04 -13.38 -3.30
N GLY A 117 15.49 -14.59 -3.49
CA GLY A 117 15.15 -15.51 -2.40
C GLY A 117 13.82 -15.24 -1.70
N CYS A 118 13.06 -14.22 -2.11
CA CYS A 118 11.69 -14.02 -1.65
C CYS A 118 10.70 -14.75 -2.58
N ASP A 119 9.71 -15.42 -1.99
CA ASP A 119 8.69 -16.17 -2.73
C ASP A 119 7.48 -15.30 -3.10
N TYR A 120 7.27 -14.22 -2.33
CA TYR A 120 6.13 -13.31 -2.48
C TYR A 120 6.56 -11.85 -2.31
N LEU A 121 5.77 -10.95 -2.90
CA LEU A 121 5.92 -9.51 -2.75
C LEU A 121 4.61 -8.89 -2.27
N ILE A 122 4.71 -8.02 -1.26
CA ILE A 122 3.70 -7.04 -0.91
C ILE A 122 4.23 -5.65 -1.28
N SER A 123 3.47 -4.87 -2.04
CA SER A 123 3.80 -3.47 -2.32
C SER A 123 2.84 -2.54 -1.58
N LEU A 124 3.36 -1.74 -0.66
CA LEU A 124 2.62 -0.70 0.05
C LEU A 124 2.98 0.68 -0.50
N THR A 125 1.97 1.49 -0.78
CA THR A 125 2.13 2.89 -1.19
C THR A 125 1.44 3.79 -0.17
N ILE A 126 2.22 4.61 0.53
CA ILE A 126 1.73 5.55 1.54
C ILE A 126 1.54 6.92 0.87
N GLY A 127 0.27 7.33 0.79
CA GLY A 127 -0.20 8.62 0.31
C GLY A 127 0.14 9.81 1.19
N SER A 128 -0.60 10.90 0.99
CA SER A 128 -0.78 11.85 2.09
C SER A 128 -1.67 11.23 3.16
N ASP A 129 -1.65 11.79 4.37
CA ASP A 129 -2.62 11.41 5.38
C ASP A 129 -4.04 11.67 4.87
N ARG A 130 -5.00 10.84 5.31
CA ARG A 130 -6.40 11.15 5.05
C ARG A 130 -6.76 12.46 5.72
N PRO A 131 -7.63 13.28 5.12
CA PRO A 131 -8.03 14.56 5.69
C PRO A 131 -8.81 14.39 7.00
N VAL A 132 -9.41 13.22 7.24
CA VAL A 132 -10.23 12.94 8.42
C VAL A 132 -9.97 11.51 8.89
N TYR A 133 -9.69 11.37 10.19
CA TYR A 133 -9.80 10.12 10.96
C TYR A 133 -10.75 10.34 12.15
N PRO A 134 -11.45 9.30 12.66
CA PRO A 134 -11.43 7.91 12.18
C PRO A 134 -11.98 7.78 10.76
N ALA A 135 -11.50 6.77 10.03
CA ALA A 135 -11.91 6.48 8.68
C ALA A 135 -12.40 5.03 8.58
N THR A 136 -13.41 4.80 7.76
CA THR A 136 -13.84 3.43 7.41
C THR A 136 -13.22 3.04 6.09
N LEU A 137 -12.32 2.06 6.11
CA LEU A 137 -11.83 1.40 4.91
C LEU A 137 -12.88 0.40 4.45
N ARG A 138 -13.26 0.46 3.18
CA ARG A 138 -14.20 -0.50 2.60
C ARG A 138 -13.80 -0.86 1.19
N TYR A 139 -13.56 -2.14 0.94
CA TYR A 139 -13.30 -2.65 -0.40
C TYR A 139 -14.59 -3.23 -1.00
N ARG A 140 -15.38 -2.41 -1.69
CA ARG A 140 -16.67 -2.87 -2.28
C ARG A 140 -17.66 -3.40 -1.22
N LYS A 141 -18.25 -4.59 -1.43
CA LYS A 141 -19.29 -5.23 -0.59
C LYS A 141 -18.69 -6.08 0.54
N THR A 142 -17.59 -5.63 1.14
CA THR A 142 -16.87 -6.38 2.18
C THR A 142 -17.11 -5.80 3.58
N VAL A 143 -16.44 -6.40 4.57
CA VAL A 143 -16.49 -6.01 5.98
C VAL A 143 -15.85 -4.62 6.15
N PRO A 144 -16.55 -3.62 6.71
CA PRO A 144 -15.96 -2.32 6.97
C PRO A 144 -14.87 -2.42 8.05
N ILE A 145 -13.75 -1.74 7.85
CA ILE A 145 -12.64 -1.69 8.81
C ILE A 145 -12.51 -0.25 9.30
N GLU A 146 -12.74 -0.02 10.59
CA GLU A 146 -12.57 1.30 11.20
C GLU A 146 -11.13 1.49 11.67
N VAL A 147 -10.51 2.58 11.23
CA VAL A 147 -9.12 2.95 11.58
C VAL A 147 -9.09 4.37 12.18
N ALA A 148 -8.41 4.53 13.30
CA ALA A 148 -8.30 5.78 14.06
C ALA A 148 -7.19 6.71 13.56
N GLY A 149 -6.28 6.21 12.73
CA GLY A 149 -5.14 6.98 12.23
C GLY A 149 -4.34 6.26 11.14
N PRO A 150 -3.30 6.91 10.61
CA PRO A 150 -2.51 6.38 9.51
C PRO A 150 -1.74 5.10 9.88
N ILE A 151 -1.38 4.92 11.16
CA ILE A 151 -0.73 3.69 11.63
C ILE A 151 -1.70 2.51 11.64
N GLU A 152 -2.92 2.71 12.12
CA GLU A 152 -3.95 1.66 12.06
C GLU A 152 -4.34 1.33 10.62
N GLU A 153 -4.40 2.34 9.74
CA GLU A 153 -4.58 2.12 8.30
C GLU A 153 -3.43 1.30 7.70
N LEU A 154 -2.19 1.55 8.11
CA LEU A 154 -1.02 0.79 7.66
C LEU A 154 -1.15 -0.68 8.08
N VAL A 155 -1.50 -0.93 9.34
CA VAL A 155 -1.69 -2.29 9.87
C VAL A 155 -2.82 -3.00 9.12
N ALA A 156 -3.98 -2.36 8.99
CA ALA A 156 -5.13 -2.95 8.30
C ALA A 156 -4.82 -3.33 6.85
N ILE A 157 -4.23 -2.41 6.07
CA ILE A 157 -3.88 -2.68 4.67
C ILE A 157 -2.76 -3.73 4.57
N THR A 158 -1.74 -3.67 5.44
CA THR A 158 -0.67 -4.68 5.42
C THR A 158 -1.20 -6.07 5.75
N ALA A 159 -2.09 -6.20 6.74
CA ALA A 159 -2.69 -7.47 7.12
C ALA A 159 -3.56 -8.05 6.00
N HIS A 160 -4.35 -7.21 5.34
CA HIS A 160 -5.15 -7.59 4.18
C HIS A 160 -4.27 -8.19 3.08
N GLU A 161 -3.20 -7.51 2.67
CA GLU A 161 -2.29 -8.02 1.64
C GLU A 161 -1.50 -9.25 2.10
N ALA A 162 -1.10 -9.31 3.37
CA ALA A 162 -0.43 -10.48 3.93
C ALA A 162 -1.34 -11.72 3.85
N PHE A 163 -2.65 -11.57 4.06
CA PHE A 163 -3.57 -12.68 3.96
C PHE A 163 -3.77 -13.15 2.51
N HIS A 164 -3.67 -12.26 1.52
CA HIS A 164 -3.57 -12.69 0.12
C HIS A 164 -2.31 -13.55 -0.12
N CYS A 165 -1.15 -13.17 0.43
CA CYS A 165 0.04 -14.02 0.37
C CYS A 165 -0.19 -15.38 1.02
N PHE A 166 -0.85 -15.42 2.19
CA PHE A 166 -1.25 -16.68 2.83
C PHE A 166 -2.13 -17.55 1.92
N GLN A 167 -3.13 -16.94 1.26
CA GLN A 167 -3.98 -17.63 0.28
C GLN A 167 -3.16 -18.19 -0.88
N TYR A 168 -2.21 -17.42 -1.44
CA TYR A 168 -1.32 -17.89 -2.51
C TYR A 168 -0.42 -19.04 -2.05
N MET A 169 0.17 -18.94 -0.85
CA MET A 169 1.03 -19.97 -0.25
C MET A 169 0.32 -21.31 -0.13
N ASN A 170 -0.95 -21.27 0.26
CA ASN A 170 -1.77 -22.45 0.54
C ASN A 170 -2.68 -22.85 -0.62
N SER A 171 -2.49 -22.26 -1.82
CA SER A 171 -3.32 -22.51 -3.00
C SER A 171 -4.84 -22.36 -2.74
N LEU A 172 -5.20 -21.41 -1.87
CA LEU A 172 -6.58 -21.11 -1.53
C LEU A 172 -7.21 -20.15 -2.53
N SER A 173 -8.53 -20.22 -2.67
CA SER A 173 -9.29 -19.23 -3.44
C SER A 173 -9.15 -17.84 -2.82
N ARG A 174 -8.94 -16.83 -3.68
CA ARG A 174 -8.90 -15.43 -3.24
C ARG A 174 -10.24 -14.99 -2.65
N SER A 175 -10.19 -14.42 -1.47
CA SER A 175 -11.38 -13.94 -0.75
C SER A 175 -11.08 -12.59 -0.09
N GLU A 176 -11.62 -11.52 -0.66
CA GLU A 176 -11.53 -10.14 -0.11
C GLU A 176 -12.19 -10.05 1.26
N VAL A 177 -13.28 -10.81 1.47
CA VAL A 177 -14.01 -10.84 2.75
C VAL A 177 -13.13 -11.43 3.85
N ASP A 178 -12.39 -12.50 3.57
CA ASP A 178 -11.52 -13.11 4.56
C ASP A 178 -10.25 -12.29 4.80
N CYS A 179 -9.73 -11.62 3.76
CA CYS A 179 -8.67 -10.62 3.93
C CYS A 179 -9.11 -9.47 4.86
N ASP A 180 -10.33 -8.94 4.68
CA ASP A 180 -10.85 -7.88 5.55
C ASP A 180 -11.11 -8.37 6.98
N ARG A 181 -11.60 -9.60 7.16
CA ARG A 181 -11.74 -10.22 8.50
C ARG A 181 -10.39 -10.36 9.18
N MET A 182 -9.37 -10.85 8.47
CA MET A 182 -8.01 -10.96 9.00
C MET A 182 -7.43 -9.59 9.35
N ALA A 183 -7.72 -8.56 8.55
CA ALA A 183 -7.31 -7.20 8.84
C ALA A 183 -7.97 -6.65 10.12
N VAL A 184 -9.28 -6.88 10.33
CA VAL A 184 -9.98 -6.52 11.58
C VAL A 184 -9.38 -7.24 12.78
N GLU A 185 -9.12 -8.54 12.66
CA GLU A 185 -8.53 -9.35 13.73
C GLU A 185 -7.12 -8.87 14.09
N THR A 186 -6.27 -8.67 13.08
CA THR A 186 -4.89 -8.19 13.26
C THR A 186 -4.86 -6.80 13.86
N LEU A 187 -5.75 -5.91 13.42
CA LEU A 187 -5.88 -4.56 14.00
C LEU A 187 -6.34 -4.61 15.46
N SER A 188 -7.23 -5.54 15.81
CA SER A 188 -7.66 -5.75 17.20
C SER A 188 -6.50 -6.22 18.09
N ARG A 189 -5.68 -7.16 17.59
CA ARG A 189 -4.45 -7.59 18.28
C ARG A 189 -3.44 -6.46 18.42
N PHE A 190 -3.27 -5.66 17.38
CA PHE A 190 -2.39 -4.48 17.39
C PHE A 190 -2.81 -3.50 18.48
N ARG A 191 -4.09 -3.11 18.51
CA ARG A 191 -4.64 -2.22 19.55
C ARG A 191 -4.45 -2.77 20.96
N ALA A 192 -4.66 -4.08 21.15
CA ALA A 192 -4.45 -4.72 22.45
C ALA A 192 -2.98 -4.69 22.89
N ASN A 193 -2.04 -4.87 21.96
CA ASN A 193 -0.60 -4.83 22.23
C ASN A 193 -0.05 -3.40 22.39
N GLN A 194 -0.69 -2.40 21.78
CA GLN A 194 -0.30 -0.98 21.90
C GLN A 194 -0.55 -0.37 23.28
N VAL A 195 -1.27 -1.06 24.18
CA VAL A 195 -1.34 -0.70 25.61
C VAL A 195 0.04 -0.83 26.29
N ILE A 196 1.01 -1.49 25.64
CA ILE A 196 2.40 -1.59 26.06
C ILE A 196 3.26 -0.78 25.07
N SER A 197 3.26 0.54 25.28
CA SER A 197 4.24 1.56 24.86
C SER A 197 5.01 1.36 23.55
N VAL A 198 4.66 2.14 22.53
CA VAL A 198 5.66 2.70 21.61
C VAL A 198 5.96 4.12 22.15
N PRO A 199 7.21 4.46 22.50
CA PRO A 199 7.58 5.78 23.00
C PRO A 199 7.31 6.91 21.98
#